data_AF-A0A7V1ANU8-F1
#
_entry.id   AF-A0A7V1ANU8-F1
#
_cell.length_a   1.000
_cell.length_b   1.000
_cell.length_c   1.000
_cell.angle_alpha   90.00
_cell.angle_beta   90.00
_cell.angle_gamma   90.00
#
_symmetry.space_group_name_H-M   'P 1'
#
loop_
_entity.id
_entity.type
_entity.pdbx_description
1 polymer ?
#
loop_
_entity_poly.entity_id
_entity_poly.type
_entity_poly.pdbx_seq_one_letter_code
_entity_poly.pdbx_strand_id
1 'polypeptide(L)'
;MKHKSEILRIKIEDQGGVRVFYLKLNKKYRVGHDISNDLTVYGEHVPQKHVLFEGNGRYFTLNVDDFMDGRISNEKSSLNIQDLIDYDLLKKKGKFFKIPVRPGKKGWVEIGQTRLEFNFNGRLDPSDDSIHYWNFYHRFLKGFTSDIPYKLAILLFIALGTLWSVKVYNAKPMPKKEFSLEK
;
A
#
# COMPACT_ATOMS: atom_id res chain seq x y z
N MET A 1 -33.60 -5.21 -22.17
CA MET A 1 -32.37 -4.37 -22.09
C MET A 1 -31.57 -4.81 -20.87
N LYS A 2 -30.36 -5.37 -21.04
CA LYS A 2 -29.48 -5.68 -19.90
C LYS A 2 -29.04 -4.35 -19.28
N HIS A 3 -29.38 -4.10 -18.01
CA HIS A 3 -28.80 -2.98 -17.28
C HIS A 3 -27.27 -3.13 -17.32
N LYS A 4 -26.60 -2.19 -18.00
CA LYS A 4 -25.14 -2.08 -17.93
C LYS A 4 -24.82 -1.86 -16.45
N SER A 5 -24.20 -2.86 -15.82
CA SER A 5 -23.84 -2.79 -14.41
C SER A 5 -22.98 -1.55 -14.20
N GLU A 6 -23.47 -0.60 -13.40
CA GLU A 6 -22.77 0.66 -13.20
C GLU A 6 -21.55 0.39 -12.31
N ILE A 7 -20.36 0.62 -12.85
CA ILE A 7 -19.07 0.27 -12.23
C ILE A 7 -18.13 1.47 -12.29
N LEU A 8 -17.41 1.69 -11.19
CA LEU A 8 -16.29 2.61 -11.14
C LEU A 8 -15.01 1.83 -11.43
N ARG A 9 -14.35 2.16 -12.54
CA ARG A 9 -13.01 1.67 -12.82
C ARG A 9 -12.00 2.53 -12.08
N ILE A 10 -11.07 1.90 -11.38
CA ILE A 10 -10.01 2.55 -10.61
C ILE A 10 -8.68 1.99 -11.12
N LYS A 11 -7.89 2.80 -11.80
CA LYS A 11 -6.52 2.49 -12.23
C LYS A 11 -5.57 3.07 -11.18
N ILE A 12 -4.67 2.25 -10.67
CA ILE A 12 -3.77 2.57 -9.58
C ILE A 12 -2.37 2.47 -10.13
N GLU A 13 -1.61 3.54 -9.98
CA GLU A 13 -0.22 3.63 -10.37
C GLU A 13 0.61 3.92 -9.11
N ASP A 14 1.51 3.01 -8.78
CA ASP A 14 2.44 3.12 -7.66
C ASP A 14 3.85 2.65 -8.07
N GLN A 15 4.80 2.67 -7.14
CA GLN A 15 6.18 2.22 -7.39
C GLN A 15 6.29 0.74 -7.84
N GLY A 16 5.28 -0.08 -7.56
CA GLY A 16 5.18 -1.48 -7.94
C GLY A 16 4.55 -1.71 -9.32
N GLY A 17 4.02 -0.65 -9.94
CA GLY A 17 3.46 -0.66 -11.28
C GLY A 17 1.98 -0.29 -11.30
N VAL A 18 1.27 -0.80 -12.30
CA VAL A 18 -0.11 -0.41 -12.60
C VAL A 18 -1.09 -1.55 -12.30
N ARG A 19 -2.21 -1.24 -11.65
CA ARG A 19 -3.29 -2.17 -11.31
C ARG A 19 -4.65 -1.56 -11.64
N VAL A 20 -5.62 -2.38 -12.03
CA VAL A 20 -6.98 -1.93 -12.35
C VAL A 20 -7.98 -2.68 -11.48
N PHE A 21 -8.88 -1.93 -10.83
CA PHE A 21 -9.95 -2.42 -9.97
C PHE A 21 -11.31 -1.94 -10.47
N TYR A 22 -12.34 -2.73 -10.19
CA TYR A 22 -13.72 -2.40 -10.53
C TYR A 22 -14.58 -2.41 -9.27
N LEU A 23 -15.09 -1.23 -8.89
CA LEU A 23 -15.93 -1.05 -7.73
C LEU A 23 -17.41 -1.00 -8.14
N LYS A 24 -18.24 -1.81 -7.48
CA LYS A 24 -19.70 -1.83 -7.67
C LYS A 24 -20.37 -0.73 -6.83
N LEU A 25 -21.53 -0.24 -7.28
CA LEU A 25 -22.30 0.86 -6.67
C LEU A 25 -22.71 0.70 -5.19
N ASN A 26 -22.63 -0.49 -4.60
CA ASN A 26 -22.97 -0.74 -3.19
C ASN A 26 -21.75 -1.16 -2.37
N LYS A 27 -20.55 -0.89 -2.89
CA LYS A 27 -19.27 -1.24 -2.25
C LYS A 27 -18.50 0.03 -1.91
N LYS A 28 -17.56 -0.14 -1.00
CA LYS A 28 -16.61 0.88 -0.56
C LYS A 28 -15.23 0.46 -1.03
N TYR A 29 -14.38 1.45 -1.31
CA TYR A 29 -12.97 1.25 -1.61
C TYR A 29 -12.16 2.00 -0.57
N ARG A 30 -11.34 1.26 0.19
CA ARG A 30 -10.56 1.77 1.31
C ARG A 30 -9.08 1.88 0.97
N VAL A 31 -8.47 2.95 1.45
CA VAL A 31 -7.04 3.25 1.32
C VAL A 31 -6.48 3.57 2.70
N GLY A 32 -5.19 3.28 2.93
CA GLY A 32 -4.52 3.65 4.18
C GLY A 32 -3.33 2.74 4.50
N HIS A 33 -2.73 2.91 5.68
CA HIS A 33 -1.59 2.09 6.10
C HIS A 33 -1.95 0.66 6.51
N ASP A 34 -3.19 0.42 6.93
CA ASP A 34 -3.61 -0.90 7.38
C ASP A 34 -3.72 -1.88 6.19
N ILE A 35 -3.22 -3.11 6.38
CA ILE A 35 -3.23 -4.19 5.37
C ILE A 35 -4.63 -4.70 5.04
N SER A 36 -5.62 -4.42 5.90
CA SER A 36 -7.03 -4.76 5.68
C SER A 36 -7.76 -3.79 4.74
N ASN A 37 -7.09 -2.74 4.25
CA ASN A 37 -7.63 -1.84 3.22
C ASN A 37 -7.56 -2.50 1.83
N ASP A 38 -8.40 -2.04 0.89
CA ASP A 38 -8.34 -2.51 -0.49
C ASP A 38 -7.03 -2.11 -1.18
N LEU A 39 -6.46 -0.97 -0.76
CA LEU A 39 -5.13 -0.52 -1.14
C LEU A 39 -4.35 -0.03 0.08
N THR A 40 -3.22 -0.68 0.34
CA THR A 40 -2.24 -0.16 1.30
C THR A 40 -1.38 0.90 0.62
N VAL A 41 -1.35 2.10 1.19
CA VAL A 41 -0.52 3.22 0.72
C VAL A 41 0.38 3.71 1.86
N TYR A 42 1.54 4.25 1.51
CA TYR A 42 2.53 4.76 2.45
C TYR A 42 2.74 6.27 2.25
N GLY A 43 2.85 7.02 3.34
CA GLY A 43 3.05 8.46 3.38
C GLY A 43 2.84 8.98 4.81
N GLU A 44 3.45 10.11 5.15
CA GLU A 44 3.44 10.63 6.53
C GLU A 44 2.04 11.01 7.04
N HIS A 45 1.19 11.55 6.15
CA HIS A 45 -0.14 12.02 6.50
C HIS A 45 -1.25 11.02 6.17
N VAL A 46 -0.90 9.81 5.73
CA VAL A 46 -1.87 8.79 5.34
C VAL A 46 -2.50 8.18 6.61
N PRO A 47 -3.84 8.11 6.71
CA PRO A 47 -4.48 7.50 7.86
C PRO A 47 -4.39 5.96 7.84
N GLN A 48 -4.63 5.34 8.99
CA GLN A 48 -4.70 3.86 9.10
C GLN A 48 -5.80 3.28 8.19
N LYS A 49 -7.00 3.88 8.19
CA LYS A 49 -8.13 3.47 7.37
C LYS A 49 -8.88 4.69 6.86
N HIS A 50 -9.08 4.77 5.55
CA HIS A 50 -9.85 5.81 4.90
C HIS A 50 -10.74 5.23 3.82
N VAL A 51 -11.99 5.68 3.74
CA VAL A 51 -12.91 5.26 2.66
C VAL A 51 -12.77 6.26 1.53
N LEU A 52 -11.95 5.95 0.52
CA LEU A 52 -11.73 6.86 -0.61
C LEU A 52 -12.97 6.94 -1.50
N PHE A 53 -13.55 5.79 -1.87
CA PHE A 53 -14.78 5.75 -2.66
C PHE A 53 -15.90 5.02 -1.90
N GLU A 54 -17.10 5.58 -1.95
CA GLU A 54 -18.30 4.97 -1.38
C GLU A 54 -19.44 5.04 -2.39
N GLY A 55 -19.91 3.86 -2.85
CA GLY A 55 -21.11 3.76 -3.65
C GLY A 55 -22.37 3.76 -2.77
N ASN A 56 -23.41 4.47 -3.21
CA ASN A 56 -24.71 4.56 -2.51
C ASN A 56 -25.89 4.00 -3.32
N GLY A 57 -25.62 3.18 -4.34
CA GLY A 57 -26.64 2.61 -5.24
C GLY A 57 -27.06 3.50 -6.40
N ARG A 58 -26.61 4.77 -6.46
CA ARG A 58 -26.87 5.67 -7.61
C ARG A 58 -25.61 6.33 -8.17
N TYR A 59 -24.68 6.67 -7.31
CA TYR A 59 -23.42 7.29 -7.70
C TYR A 59 -22.33 6.92 -6.68
N PHE A 60 -21.08 7.26 -7.03
CA PHE A 60 -19.96 7.12 -6.11
C PHE A 60 -19.65 8.46 -5.45
N THR A 61 -19.29 8.45 -4.18
CA THR A 61 -18.75 9.61 -3.49
C THR A 61 -17.25 9.42 -3.33
N LEU A 62 -16.47 10.38 -3.81
CA LEU A 62 -15.05 10.49 -3.51
C LEU A 62 -14.93 11.30 -2.22
N ASN A 63 -14.34 10.69 -1.18
CA ASN A 63 -14.05 11.37 0.08
C ASN A 63 -12.57 11.80 0.08
N VAL A 64 -12.34 13.11 0.01
CA VAL A 64 -11.00 13.71 -0.05
C VAL A 64 -10.68 14.32 1.31
N ASP A 65 -9.42 14.20 1.70
CA ASP A 65 -8.88 14.81 2.92
C ASP A 65 -7.91 15.96 2.55
N ASP A 66 -7.56 16.80 3.51
CA ASP A 66 -6.77 18.04 3.29
C ASP A 66 -5.35 17.76 2.71
N PHE A 67 -4.83 16.54 2.84
CA PHE A 67 -3.49 16.14 2.35
C PHE A 67 -3.50 15.46 0.97
N MET A 68 -4.68 15.31 0.36
CA MET A 68 -4.83 14.62 -0.92
C MET A 68 -4.92 15.61 -2.07
N ASP A 69 -4.09 15.42 -3.09
CA ASP A 69 -4.17 16.18 -4.32
C ASP A 69 -5.02 15.46 -5.35
N GLY A 70 -5.60 16.18 -6.31
CA GLY A 70 -6.34 15.52 -7.36
C GLY A 70 -7.04 16.43 -8.34
N ARG A 71 -7.62 15.81 -9.35
CA ARG A 71 -8.35 16.49 -10.41
C ARG A 71 -9.58 15.70 -10.77
N ILE A 72 -10.72 16.37 -10.83
CA ILE A 72 -11.96 15.81 -11.35
C ILE A 72 -12.30 16.47 -12.68
N SER A 73 -12.69 15.66 -13.64
CA SER A 73 -13.03 16.12 -14.99
C SER A 73 -14.33 15.49 -15.50
N ASN A 74 -14.92 16.17 -16.46
CA ASN A 74 -15.94 15.61 -17.35
C ASN A 74 -15.49 15.82 -18.80
N GLU A 75 -16.40 15.60 -19.74
CA GLU A 75 -16.12 15.79 -21.16
C GLU A 75 -15.77 17.24 -21.56
N LYS A 76 -16.15 18.23 -20.73
CA LYS A 76 -16.07 19.66 -21.09
C LYS A 76 -15.07 20.46 -20.27
N SER A 77 -14.78 20.03 -19.05
CA SER A 77 -13.96 20.77 -18.11
C SER A 77 -13.24 19.87 -17.12
N SER A 78 -12.19 20.43 -16.55
CA SER A 78 -11.37 19.83 -15.51
C SER A 78 -11.24 20.81 -14.37
N LEU A 79 -11.35 20.32 -13.14
CA LEU A 79 -11.26 21.10 -11.92
C LEU A 79 -10.23 20.44 -11.00
N ASN A 80 -9.30 21.24 -10.48
CA ASN A 80 -8.39 20.81 -9.43
C ASN A 80 -9.18 20.72 -8.12
N ILE A 81 -9.00 19.63 -7.37
CA ILE A 81 -9.69 19.43 -6.10
C ILE A 81 -9.21 20.45 -5.07
N GLN A 82 -7.92 20.79 -5.09
CA GLN A 82 -7.36 21.75 -4.14
C GLN A 82 -7.97 23.14 -4.33
N ASP A 83 -8.08 23.63 -5.57
CA ASP A 83 -8.77 24.88 -5.86
C ASP A 83 -10.22 24.85 -5.34
N LEU A 84 -10.92 23.72 -5.48
CA LEU A 84 -12.28 23.59 -4.97
C LEU A 84 -12.36 23.65 -3.43
N ILE A 85 -11.30 23.23 -2.74
CA ILE A 85 -11.18 23.33 -1.27
C ILE A 85 -10.82 24.78 -0.89
N ASP A 86 -9.82 25.36 -1.53
CA ASP A 86 -9.29 26.70 -1.23
C ASP A 86 -10.32 27.81 -1.46
N TYR A 87 -11.18 27.65 -2.48
CA TYR A 87 -12.29 28.57 -2.78
C TYR A 87 -13.61 28.22 -2.05
N ASP A 88 -13.59 27.31 -1.08
CA ASP A 88 -14.75 26.84 -0.30
C ASP A 88 -15.94 26.37 -1.19
N LEU A 89 -15.62 25.80 -2.35
CA LEU A 89 -16.62 25.27 -3.29
C LEU A 89 -17.08 23.85 -2.90
N LEU A 90 -16.35 23.18 -2.00
CA LEU A 90 -16.69 21.87 -1.44
C LEU A 90 -17.08 21.98 0.02
N LYS A 91 -18.30 21.54 0.33
CA LYS A 91 -18.75 21.45 1.73
C LYS A 91 -18.02 20.32 2.46
N LYS A 92 -17.24 20.68 3.47
CA LYS A 92 -16.64 19.71 4.42
C LYS A 92 -17.75 19.03 5.21
N LYS A 93 -17.75 17.69 5.26
CA LYS A 93 -18.72 16.89 6.04
C LYS A 93 -17.97 16.00 7.03
N GLY A 94 -17.89 16.46 8.26
CA GLY A 94 -17.04 15.83 9.28
C GLY A 94 -15.58 16.14 8.99
N LYS A 95 -14.75 15.09 8.82
CA LYS A 95 -13.31 15.26 8.53
C LYS A 95 -12.98 15.36 7.04
N PHE A 96 -13.91 15.05 6.14
CA PHE A 96 -13.63 14.89 4.71
C PHE A 96 -14.49 15.80 3.84
N PHE A 97 -13.97 16.16 2.67
CA PHE A 97 -14.74 16.75 1.58
C PHE A 97 -15.37 15.65 0.74
N LYS A 98 -16.64 15.81 0.39
CA LYS A 98 -17.40 14.81 -0.36
C LYS A 98 -17.68 15.30 -1.76
N ILE A 99 -17.13 14.62 -2.75
CA ILE A 99 -17.29 14.95 -4.16
C ILE A 99 -18.15 13.87 -4.84
N PRO A 100 -19.35 14.21 -5.36
CA PRO A 100 -20.18 13.24 -6.05
C PRO A 100 -19.61 12.93 -7.45
N VAL A 101 -19.27 11.67 -7.68
CA VAL A 101 -18.83 11.10 -8.94
C VAL A 101 -20.02 10.45 -9.64
N ARG A 102 -20.64 11.20 -10.57
CA ARG A 102 -21.79 10.76 -11.39
C ARG A 102 -21.32 10.07 -12.68
N PRO A 103 -22.19 9.31 -13.38
CA PRO A 103 -21.82 8.64 -14.63
C PRO A 103 -21.19 9.61 -15.63
N GLY A 104 -20.13 9.17 -16.32
CA GLY A 104 -19.36 9.99 -17.27
C GLY A 104 -18.33 10.93 -16.63
N LYS A 105 -18.23 10.97 -15.29
CA LYS A 105 -17.12 11.64 -14.60
C LYS A 105 -15.88 10.75 -14.57
N LYS A 106 -14.72 11.39 -14.73
CA LYS A 106 -13.41 10.76 -14.60
C LYS A 106 -12.45 11.72 -13.91
N GLY A 107 -11.37 11.21 -13.37
CA GLY A 107 -10.41 12.05 -12.68
C GLY A 107 -9.27 11.24 -12.11
N TRP A 108 -8.44 11.87 -11.32
CA TRP A 108 -7.40 11.21 -10.55
C TRP A 108 -7.27 11.87 -9.17
N VAL A 109 -6.76 11.09 -8.24
CA VAL A 109 -6.39 11.54 -6.88
C VAL A 109 -5.04 10.94 -6.54
N GLU A 110 -4.18 11.74 -5.93
CA GLU A 110 -2.85 11.36 -5.47
C GLU A 110 -2.86 11.29 -3.95
N ILE A 111 -2.31 10.19 -3.43
CA ILE A 111 -2.23 9.90 -2.00
C ILE A 111 -0.81 9.42 -1.72
N GLY A 112 0.00 10.28 -1.11
CA GLY A 112 1.43 10.03 -0.95
C GLY A 112 2.11 9.89 -2.31
N GLN A 113 2.62 8.70 -2.62
CA GLN A 113 3.28 8.39 -3.89
C GLN A 113 2.41 7.55 -4.83
N THR A 114 1.12 7.39 -4.52
CA THR A 114 0.21 6.55 -5.29
C THR A 114 -0.82 7.42 -5.99
N ARG A 115 -0.95 7.24 -7.31
CA ARG A 115 -1.95 7.91 -8.13
C ARG A 115 -3.08 6.95 -8.45
N LEU A 116 -4.32 7.37 -8.19
CA LEU A 116 -5.52 6.62 -8.49
C LEU A 116 -6.35 7.38 -9.52
N GLU A 117 -6.39 6.89 -10.75
CA GLU A 117 -7.29 7.39 -11.78
C GLU A 117 -8.63 6.65 -11.70
N PHE A 118 -9.74 7.36 -11.76
CA PHE A 118 -11.07 6.79 -11.70
C PHE A 118 -11.91 7.20 -12.90
N ASN A 119 -12.79 6.31 -13.34
CA ASN A 119 -13.71 6.55 -14.44
C ASN A 119 -15.03 5.82 -14.20
N PHE A 120 -16.14 6.56 -14.12
CA PHE A 120 -17.45 5.98 -13.86
C PHE A 120 -18.20 5.71 -15.17
N ASN A 121 -18.51 4.43 -15.44
CA ASN A 121 -19.22 3.96 -16.64
C ASN A 121 -18.49 4.24 -17.97
N GLY A 122 -17.21 4.66 -17.92
CA GLY A 122 -16.35 4.80 -19.07
C GLY A 122 -16.21 3.51 -19.88
N ARG A 123 -15.76 3.64 -21.13
CA ARG A 123 -15.46 2.47 -21.97
C ARG A 123 -14.38 1.64 -21.27
N LEU A 124 -14.65 0.33 -21.17
CA LEU A 124 -13.61 -0.68 -20.98
C LEU A 124 -12.74 -0.59 -22.23
N ASP A 125 -11.62 0.11 -22.16
CA ASP A 125 -10.64 0.02 -23.23
C ASP A 125 -9.85 -1.27 -22.98
N PRO A 126 -10.01 -2.32 -23.81
CA PRO A 126 -9.33 -3.60 -23.61
C PRO A 126 -7.80 -3.45 -23.68
N SER A 127 -7.31 -2.36 -24.28
CA SER A 127 -5.87 -2.05 -24.36
C SER A 127 -5.29 -1.49 -23.05
N ASP A 128 -6.14 -1.09 -22.10
CA ASP A 128 -5.74 -0.53 -20.80
C ASP A 128 -5.84 -1.57 -19.65
N ASP A 129 -5.95 -2.86 -19.98
CA ASP A 129 -5.70 -3.98 -19.06
C ASP A 129 -4.18 -4.17 -18.82
N SER A 130 -3.48 -3.06 -18.56
CA SER A 130 -2.04 -3.08 -18.27
C SER A 130 -1.79 -3.70 -16.90
N ILE A 131 -1.57 -5.02 -16.89
CA ILE A 131 -0.97 -5.75 -15.77
C ILE A 131 0.55 -5.77 -16.01
N HIS A 132 1.25 -4.76 -15.50
CA HIS A 132 2.64 -4.93 -15.09
C HIS A 132 2.74 -4.58 -13.61
N TYR A 133 2.15 -5.44 -12.78
CA TYR A 133 2.39 -5.43 -11.35
C TYR A 133 3.63 -6.28 -11.07
N TRP A 134 4.71 -5.61 -10.69
CA TRP A 134 5.92 -6.27 -10.28
C TRP A 134 5.70 -6.82 -8.88
N ASN A 135 5.48 -8.13 -8.81
CA ASN A 135 5.04 -8.88 -7.64
C ASN A 135 5.94 -8.58 -6.42
N PHE A 136 5.44 -7.83 -5.44
CA PHE A 136 6.17 -7.46 -4.21
C PHE A 136 6.78 -8.67 -3.49
N TYR A 137 6.12 -9.83 -3.59
CA TYR A 137 6.65 -11.12 -3.14
C TYR A 137 8.04 -11.44 -3.72
N HIS A 138 8.32 -11.11 -4.98
CA HIS A 138 9.64 -11.35 -5.59
C HIS A 138 10.71 -10.35 -5.11
N ARG A 139 10.38 -9.11 -4.70
CA ARG A 139 11.37 -8.18 -4.09
C ARG A 139 11.62 -8.51 -2.62
N PHE A 140 10.59 -8.90 -1.87
CA PHE A 140 10.74 -9.37 -0.49
C PHE A 140 11.50 -10.70 -0.42
N LEU A 141 11.23 -11.65 -1.33
CA LEU A 141 12.04 -12.87 -1.50
C LEU A 141 13.46 -12.55 -1.98
N LYS A 142 13.66 -11.61 -2.93
CA LYS A 142 15.02 -11.21 -3.35
C LYS A 142 15.83 -10.55 -2.24
N GLY A 143 15.20 -9.72 -1.41
CA GLY A 143 15.83 -9.15 -0.20
C GLY A 143 16.14 -10.22 0.84
N PHE A 144 15.31 -11.26 0.95
CA PHE A 144 15.61 -12.42 1.80
C PHE A 144 16.73 -13.31 1.25
N THR A 145 16.87 -13.42 -0.08
CA THR A 145 17.92 -14.22 -0.75
C THR A 145 19.24 -13.49 -0.94
N SER A 146 19.25 -12.16 -0.94
CA SER A 146 20.47 -11.33 -1.05
C SER A 146 21.50 -11.68 0.01
N ASP A 147 21.03 -11.98 1.23
CA ASP A 147 21.90 -12.13 2.39
C ASP A 147 22.00 -13.58 2.86
N ILE A 148 21.72 -14.56 1.97
CA ILE A 148 21.97 -15.98 2.24
C ILE A 148 23.39 -16.24 2.76
N PRO A 149 24.48 -15.70 2.17
CA PRO A 149 25.81 -15.96 2.69
C PRO A 149 26.03 -15.38 4.10
N TYR A 150 25.48 -14.19 4.39
CA TYR A 150 25.59 -13.57 5.72
C TYR A 150 24.79 -14.36 6.78
N LYS A 151 23.57 -14.80 6.44
CA LYS A 151 22.72 -15.60 7.33
C LYS A 151 23.32 -16.98 7.60
N LEU A 152 23.91 -17.62 6.58
CA LEU A 152 24.64 -18.88 6.76
C LEU A 152 25.90 -18.68 7.61
N ALA A 153 26.64 -17.59 7.42
CA ALA A 153 27.80 -17.27 8.25
C ALA A 153 27.42 -17.09 9.73
N ILE A 154 26.32 -16.37 10.03
CA ILE A 154 25.82 -16.22 11.40
C ILE A 154 25.39 -17.57 11.98
N LEU A 155 24.61 -18.37 11.25
CA LEU A 155 24.18 -19.69 11.70
C LEU A 155 25.38 -20.61 11.98
N LEU A 156 26.39 -20.57 11.12
CA LEU A 156 27.63 -21.33 11.30
C LEU A 156 28.41 -20.83 12.52
N PHE A 157 28.47 -19.52 12.76
CA PHE A 157 29.12 -18.94 13.92
C PHE A 157 28.43 -19.32 15.23
N ILE A 158 27.09 -19.31 15.23
CA ILE A 158 26.27 -19.77 16.37
C ILE A 158 26.52 -21.27 16.61
N ALA A 159 26.50 -22.10 15.56
CA ALA A 159 26.74 -23.54 15.68
C ALA A 159 28.16 -23.88 16.16
N LEU A 160 29.17 -23.15 15.68
CA LEU A 160 30.54 -23.29 16.17
C LEU A 160 30.66 -22.86 17.63
N GLY A 161 30.03 -21.73 18.00
CA GLY A 161 30.02 -21.23 19.38
C GLY A 161 29.36 -22.19 20.37
N THR A 162 28.24 -22.83 19.98
CA THR A 162 27.57 -23.83 20.82
C THR A 162 28.40 -25.10 20.95
N LEU A 163 28.99 -25.60 19.87
CA LEU A 163 29.90 -26.75 19.91
C LEU A 163 31.13 -26.48 20.79
N TRP A 164 31.71 -25.27 20.69
CA TRP A 164 32.85 -24.87 21.51
C TRP A 164 32.46 -24.76 22.99
N SER A 165 31.29 -24.18 23.28
CA SER A 165 30.76 -24.08 24.65
C SER A 165 30.54 -25.45 25.26
N VAL A 166 29.96 -26.40 24.51
CA VAL A 166 29.80 -27.79 24.96
C VAL A 166 31.15 -28.47 25.20
N LYS A 167 32.12 -28.27 24.32
CA LYS A 167 33.47 -28.84 24.48
C LYS A 167 34.19 -28.29 25.71
N VAL A 168 34.10 -26.98 25.97
CA VAL A 168 34.69 -26.34 27.16
C VAL A 168 33.97 -26.80 28.43
N TYR A 169 32.64 -26.87 28.41
CA TYR A 169 31.86 -27.36 29.55
C TYR A 169 32.21 -28.82 29.91
N ASN A 170 32.45 -29.66 28.89
CA ASN A 170 32.84 -31.06 29.08
C ASN A 170 34.33 -31.27 29.35
N ALA A 171 35.17 -30.25 29.16
CA ALA A 171 36.59 -30.35 29.49
C ALA A 171 36.75 -30.30 31.01
N LYS A 172 37.28 -31.38 31.60
CA LYS A 172 37.59 -31.41 33.04
C LYS A 172 38.55 -30.24 33.36
N PRO A 173 38.33 -29.51 34.47
CA PRO A 173 39.24 -28.45 34.88
C PRO A 173 40.65 -29.03 35.04
N MET A 174 41.66 -28.32 34.54
CA MET A 174 43.05 -28.76 34.70
C MET A 174 43.35 -28.97 36.19
N PRO A 175 44.09 -30.04 36.55
CA PRO A 175 44.46 -30.27 37.94
C PRO A 175 45.22 -29.04 38.44
N LYS A 176 44.77 -28.53 39.58
CA LYS A 176 45.35 -27.37 40.25
C LYS A 176 46.82 -27.71 40.52
N LYS A 177 47.76 -27.03 39.85
CA LYS A 177 49.18 -27.14 40.19
C LYS A 177 49.36 -26.57 41.58
N GLU A 178 49.52 -27.43 42.56
CA GLU A 178 50.01 -27.05 43.88
C GLU A 178 51.47 -26.65 43.71
N PHE A 179 51.75 -25.35 43.79
CA PHE A 179 53.12 -24.87 43.94
C PHE A 179 53.58 -25.28 45.34
N SER A 180 54.37 -26.35 45.42
CA SER A 180 55.15 -26.64 46.62
C SER A 180 56.18 -25.54 46.79
N LEU A 181 55.89 -24.63 47.72
CA LEU A 181 56.88 -23.73 48.32
C LEU A 181 57.67 -24.56 49.34
N GLU A 182 58.61 -25.37 48.87
CA GLU A 182 59.69 -25.84 49.72
C GLU A 182 60.97 -25.05 49.43
N LYS A 183 61.59 -24.66 50.54
CA LYS A 183 62.63 -23.64 50.74
C LYS A 183 63.98 -24.01 50.14
#